data_AF-A0A938EFU7-F1
#
_entry.id   AF-A0A938EFU7-F1
#
_cell.length_a   1.000
_cell.length_b   1.000
_cell.length_c   1.000
_cell.angle_alpha   90.00
_cell.angle_beta   90.00
_cell.angle_gamma   90.00
#
_symmetry.space_group_name_H-M   'P 1'
#
loop_
_entity.id
_entity.type
_entity.pdbx_description
1 polymer ?
#
loop_
_entity_poly.entity_id
_entity_poly.type
_entity_poly.pdbx_seq_one_letter_code
_entity_poly.pdbx_strand_id
1 'polypeptide(L)'
;MRKKKIALILSLVMFTALIQNSSTAVENNELSSIVLEPVKSVAGDKTKIENLLTRELSNSLFASDYGVSFRDISDGSIIFESNADNSMLPASLTKLYTGASAAITLDPDAKFVTRVKYLDNNVYLVGAGDPQLGTDSNPNLANLADLAEETAKKLKQFNVFEVNVFVDDSLLGKLQRPVDWLDSYFQNSEIHLISSLNLDNPMAPRQAPVDPSITTGQTFALYLLKNDIR
;
A
#
# COMPACT_ATOMS: atom_id res chain seq x y z
N MET A 1 43.31 -10.06 -28.84
CA MET A 1 41.89 -10.48 -28.82
C MET A 1 41.17 -9.75 -27.69
N ARG A 2 40.10 -9.00 -28.02
CA ARG A 2 39.38 -8.08 -27.14
C ARG A 2 38.54 -8.82 -26.08
N LYS A 3 38.70 -8.47 -24.80
CA LYS A 3 37.81 -8.88 -23.69
C LYS A 3 36.43 -8.24 -23.90
N LYS A 4 35.39 -9.05 -24.13
CA LYS A 4 34.00 -8.57 -24.12
C LYS A 4 33.55 -8.42 -22.67
N LYS A 5 33.26 -7.19 -22.25
CA LYS A 5 32.53 -6.92 -21.00
C LYS A 5 31.06 -7.25 -21.25
N ILE A 6 30.51 -8.23 -20.55
CA ILE A 6 29.07 -8.51 -20.53
C ILE A 6 28.49 -7.68 -19.39
N ALA A 7 27.67 -6.69 -19.73
CA ALA A 7 26.92 -5.90 -18.78
C ALA A 7 25.62 -6.66 -18.44
N LEU A 8 25.42 -6.94 -17.15
CA LEU A 8 24.16 -7.43 -16.61
C LEU A 8 23.19 -6.25 -16.54
N ILE A 9 22.24 -6.17 -17.47
CA ILE A 9 21.16 -5.19 -17.41
C ILE A 9 20.06 -5.81 -16.54
N LEU A 10 20.02 -5.42 -15.27
CA LEU A 10 18.86 -5.63 -14.41
C LEU A 10 17.78 -4.66 -14.92
N SER A 11 16.75 -5.17 -15.59
CA SER A 11 15.61 -4.34 -16.00
C SER A 11 14.79 -3.98 -14.76
N LEU A 12 15.14 -2.86 -14.14
CA LEU A 12 14.24 -2.15 -13.24
C LEU A 12 13.07 -1.66 -14.09
N VAL A 13 11.87 -2.18 -13.85
CA VAL A 13 10.63 -1.62 -14.43
C VAL A 13 10.39 -0.27 -13.74
N MET A 14 10.99 0.78 -14.30
CA MET A 14 10.66 2.16 -14.00
C MET A 14 9.36 2.50 -14.74
N PHE A 15 8.28 2.65 -13.99
CA PHE A 15 7.03 3.18 -14.51
C PHE A 15 7.19 4.71 -14.66
N THR A 16 7.76 5.17 -15.78
CA THR A 16 7.74 6.59 -16.11
C THR A 16 6.38 6.92 -16.72
N ALA A 17 5.46 7.42 -15.89
CA ALA A 17 4.27 8.09 -16.39
C ALA A 17 4.71 9.38 -17.09
N LEU A 18 4.61 9.40 -18.42
CA LEU A 18 4.69 10.62 -19.22
C LEU A 18 3.44 11.46 -18.90
N ILE A 19 3.61 12.49 -18.07
CA ILE A 19 2.61 13.55 -17.91
C ILE A 19 2.67 14.39 -19.19
N GLN A 20 1.76 14.12 -20.13
CA GLN A 20 1.36 15.11 -21.12
C GLN A 20 0.22 15.94 -20.52
N ASN A 21 0.53 17.21 -20.24
CA ASN A 21 -0.46 18.22 -19.91
C ASN A 21 -1.47 18.36 -21.05
N SER A 22 -2.73 18.04 -20.76
CA SER A 22 -3.89 18.55 -21.49
C SER A 22 -4.94 18.93 -20.46
N SER A 23 -5.01 20.21 -20.12
CA SER A 23 -6.17 20.75 -19.41
C SER A 23 -7.37 20.68 -20.34
N THR A 24 -8.46 20.03 -19.92
CA THR A 24 -9.84 20.55 -20.02
C THR A 24 -10.83 19.57 -19.40
N ALA A 25 -11.67 20.12 -18.52
CA ALA A 25 -13.04 19.71 -18.17
C ALA A 25 -13.29 18.38 -17.43
N VAL A 26 -13.65 18.58 -16.17
CA VAL A 26 -14.65 17.83 -15.39
C VAL A 26 -15.84 17.41 -16.26
N GLU A 27 -16.15 16.12 -16.31
CA GLU A 27 -17.52 15.57 -16.26
C GLU A 27 -17.49 14.03 -16.13
N ASN A 28 -18.12 13.53 -15.06
CA ASN A 28 -18.65 12.18 -14.88
C ASN A 28 -17.65 11.01 -15.03
N ASN A 29 -16.80 10.83 -14.03
CA ASN A 29 -15.92 9.67 -13.92
C ASN A 29 -16.70 8.45 -13.37
N GLU A 30 -17.67 7.94 -14.13
CA GLU A 30 -17.86 6.49 -14.09
C GLU A 30 -16.61 5.91 -14.76
N LEU A 31 -15.66 5.45 -13.95
CA LEU A 31 -14.63 4.56 -14.44
C LEU A 31 -15.35 3.30 -14.92
N SER A 32 -15.81 3.31 -16.17
CA SER A 32 -16.06 2.07 -16.89
C SER A 32 -14.73 1.32 -16.79
N SER A 33 -14.69 0.31 -15.92
CA SER A 33 -13.56 -0.57 -15.81
C SER A 33 -13.51 -1.34 -17.12
N ILE A 34 -12.91 -0.76 -18.15
CA ILE A 34 -12.48 -1.50 -19.32
C ILE A 34 -11.34 -2.37 -18.80
N VAL A 35 -11.73 -3.50 -18.22
CA VAL A 35 -10.83 -4.63 -18.06
C VAL A 35 -10.52 -5.02 -19.49
N LEU A 36 -9.29 -4.70 -19.92
CA LEU A 36 -8.82 -5.11 -21.22
C LEU A 36 -8.97 -6.64 -21.31
N GLU A 37 -9.48 -7.10 -22.44
CA GLU A 37 -9.47 -8.52 -22.76
C GLU A 37 -8.04 -9.06 -22.53
N PRO A 38 -7.89 -10.23 -21.88
CA PRO A 38 -6.59 -10.86 -21.73
C PRO A 38 -5.89 -10.90 -23.09
N VAL A 39 -4.60 -10.57 -23.10
CA VAL A 39 -3.79 -10.68 -24.33
C VAL A 39 -3.97 -12.09 -24.86
N LYS A 40 -4.48 -12.20 -26.11
CA LYS A 40 -4.50 -13.47 -26.83
C LYS A 40 -3.05 -13.94 -26.94
N SER A 41 -2.68 -14.94 -26.16
CA SER A 41 -1.34 -15.49 -26.20
C SER A 41 -1.14 -16.20 -27.53
N VAL A 42 0.02 -15.97 -28.15
CA VAL A 42 0.55 -16.89 -29.16
C VAL A 42 1.31 -17.94 -28.38
N ALA A 43 0.91 -19.21 -28.50
CA ALA A 43 1.61 -20.31 -27.86
C ALA A 43 3.10 -20.28 -28.27
N GLY A 44 3.98 -20.14 -27.28
CA GLY A 44 5.41 -20.24 -27.48
C GLY A 44 5.81 -21.68 -27.81
N ASP A 45 6.94 -21.85 -28.50
CA ASP A 45 7.53 -23.17 -28.73
C ASP A 45 8.07 -23.72 -27.40
N LYS A 46 7.30 -24.62 -26.78
CA LYS A 46 7.56 -25.21 -25.47
C LYS A 46 8.99 -25.75 -25.35
N THR A 47 9.43 -26.50 -26.36
CA THR A 47 10.77 -27.09 -26.43
C THR A 47 11.86 -26.03 -26.45
N LYS A 48 11.66 -24.92 -27.16
CA LYS A 48 12.63 -23.81 -27.14
C LYS A 48 12.69 -23.15 -25.76
N ILE A 49 11.54 -22.96 -25.11
CA ILE A 49 11.48 -22.38 -23.76
C ILE A 49 12.19 -23.29 -22.75
N GLU A 50 11.88 -24.58 -22.74
CA GLU A 50 12.53 -25.58 -21.87
C GLU A 50 14.06 -25.61 -22.07
N ASN A 51 14.53 -25.60 -23.31
CA ASN A 51 15.96 -25.59 -23.62
C ASN A 51 16.66 -24.30 -23.16
N LEU A 52 16.00 -23.14 -23.32
CA LEU A 52 16.51 -21.87 -22.83
C LEU A 52 16.61 -21.89 -21.30
N LEU A 53 15.54 -22.28 -20.60
CA LEU A 53 15.51 -22.34 -19.14
C LEU A 53 16.56 -23.31 -18.59
N THR A 54 16.67 -24.50 -19.17
CA THR A 54 17.71 -25.48 -18.80
C THR A 54 19.11 -24.89 -18.93
N ARG A 55 19.38 -24.19 -20.03
CA ARG A 55 20.69 -23.55 -20.26
C ARG A 55 20.95 -22.44 -19.26
N GLU A 56 20.02 -21.51 -19.07
CA GLU A 56 20.25 -20.37 -18.18
C GLU A 56 20.38 -20.82 -16.72
N LEU A 57 19.55 -21.76 -16.27
CA LEU A 57 19.57 -22.28 -14.89
C LEU A 57 20.75 -23.23 -14.61
N SER A 58 21.47 -23.69 -15.64
CA SER A 58 22.74 -24.42 -15.48
C SER A 58 23.93 -23.51 -15.16
N ASN A 59 23.75 -22.19 -15.24
CA ASN A 59 24.78 -21.22 -14.90
C ASN A 59 25.10 -21.28 -13.39
N SER A 60 26.37 -21.41 -13.04
CA SER A 60 26.84 -21.52 -11.65
C SER A 60 26.57 -20.27 -10.79
N LEU A 61 26.14 -19.15 -11.40
CA LEU A 61 25.63 -17.99 -10.68
C LEU A 61 24.28 -18.26 -10.00
N PHE A 62 23.49 -19.20 -10.51
CA PHE A 62 22.33 -19.71 -9.80
C PHE A 62 22.81 -20.79 -8.82
N ALA A 63 22.78 -20.47 -7.52
CA ALA A 63 23.01 -21.46 -6.47
C ALA A 63 21.97 -22.59 -6.57
N SER A 64 22.19 -23.75 -5.95
CA SER A 64 21.20 -24.84 -5.91
C SER A 64 19.89 -24.47 -5.19
N ASP A 65 19.84 -23.32 -4.53
CA ASP A 65 18.76 -22.89 -3.65
C ASP A 65 17.75 -21.99 -4.39
N TYR A 66 17.29 -22.44 -5.55
CA TYR A 66 16.14 -21.85 -6.24
C TYR A 66 15.03 -22.87 -6.40
N GLY A 67 13.79 -22.38 -6.51
CA GLY A 67 12.62 -23.11 -6.96
C GLY A 67 11.94 -22.30 -8.05
N VAL A 68 11.62 -22.92 -9.18
CA VAL A 68 10.96 -22.27 -10.31
C VAL A 68 9.87 -23.17 -10.90
N SER A 69 8.75 -22.56 -11.29
CA SER A 69 7.66 -23.19 -12.03
C SER A 69 7.20 -22.25 -13.14
N PHE A 70 7.28 -22.73 -14.38
CA PHE A 70 6.78 -22.06 -15.57
C PHE A 70 5.58 -22.85 -16.07
N ARG A 71 4.45 -22.15 -16.24
CA ARG A 71 3.18 -22.76 -16.64
C ARG A 71 2.59 -22.01 -17.82
N ASP A 72 1.89 -22.74 -18.67
CA ASP A 72 1.06 -22.13 -19.71
C ASP A 72 -0.16 -21.49 -19.04
N ILE A 73 -0.42 -20.21 -19.32
CA ILE A 73 -1.52 -19.47 -18.70
C ILE A 73 -2.90 -19.89 -19.25
N SER A 74 -2.94 -20.50 -20.44
CA SER A 74 -4.19 -20.88 -21.10
C SER A 74 -4.82 -22.13 -20.50
N ASP A 75 -4.01 -23.09 -20.05
CA ASP A 75 -4.47 -24.38 -19.50
C ASP A 75 -3.83 -24.75 -18.15
N GLY A 76 -2.89 -23.94 -17.64
CA GLY A 76 -2.18 -24.19 -16.37
C GLY A 76 -1.13 -25.30 -16.43
N SER A 77 -0.88 -25.88 -17.61
CA SER A 77 0.04 -27.00 -17.78
C SER A 77 1.48 -26.59 -17.50
N ILE A 78 2.27 -27.53 -16.96
CA ILE A 78 3.68 -27.28 -16.64
C ILE A 78 4.48 -27.23 -17.93
N ILE A 79 5.21 -26.13 -18.11
CA ILE A 79 6.23 -25.96 -19.15
C ILE A 79 7.58 -26.41 -18.63
N PHE A 80 7.97 -25.95 -17.44
CA PHE A 80 9.26 -26.29 -16.85
C PHE A 80 9.19 -26.12 -15.34
N GLU A 81 9.75 -27.06 -14.59
CA GLU A 81 9.89 -26.97 -13.14
C GLU A 81 11.28 -27.45 -12.71
N SER A 82 11.82 -26.81 -11.67
CA SER A 82 13.02 -27.26 -10.98
C SER A 82 12.88 -26.85 -9.53
N ASN A 83 13.01 -27.82 -8.61
CA ASN A 83 12.83 -27.64 -7.16
C ASN A 83 11.51 -26.92 -6.78
N ALA A 84 10.47 -27.04 -7.60
CA ALA A 84 9.23 -26.26 -7.47
C ALA A 84 8.46 -26.58 -6.17
N ASP A 85 8.59 -27.80 -5.66
CA ASP A 85 7.93 -28.26 -4.43
C ASP A 85 8.73 -27.92 -3.16
N ASN A 86 9.92 -27.35 -3.28
CA ASN A 86 10.72 -26.95 -2.12
C ASN A 86 10.13 -25.69 -1.49
N SER A 87 9.86 -25.74 -0.19
CA SER A 87 9.41 -24.56 0.56
C SER A 87 10.54 -23.53 0.65
N MET A 88 10.23 -22.28 0.29
CA MET A 88 11.17 -21.16 0.32
C MET A 88 10.53 -19.94 0.98
N LEU A 89 11.35 -19.02 1.51
CA LEU A 89 10.86 -17.72 1.98
C LEU A 89 10.43 -16.88 0.77
N PRO A 90 9.13 -16.53 0.62
CA PRO A 90 8.62 -15.85 -0.56
C PRO A 90 9.01 -14.36 -0.61
N ALA A 91 9.53 -13.79 0.49
CA ALA A 91 9.72 -12.35 0.65
C ALA A 91 8.46 -11.57 0.24
N SER A 92 8.58 -10.55 -0.61
CA SER A 92 7.42 -9.76 -1.06
C SER A 92 6.50 -10.50 -2.05
N LEU A 93 6.81 -11.73 -2.50
CA LEU A 93 5.84 -12.54 -3.25
C LEU A 93 4.60 -12.87 -2.41
N THR A 94 4.68 -12.79 -1.07
CA THR A 94 3.52 -12.83 -0.17
C THR A 94 2.42 -11.85 -0.57
N LYS A 95 2.76 -10.70 -1.15
CA LYS A 95 1.78 -9.69 -1.59
C LYS A 95 0.84 -10.20 -2.69
N LEU A 96 1.25 -11.17 -3.49
CA LEU A 96 0.37 -11.80 -4.48
C LEU A 96 -0.79 -12.53 -3.81
N TYR A 97 -0.52 -13.26 -2.73
CA TYR A 97 -1.55 -13.95 -1.94
C TYR A 97 -2.44 -12.96 -1.21
N THR A 98 -1.87 -11.92 -0.59
CA THR A 98 -2.65 -10.86 0.06
C THR A 98 -3.56 -10.13 -0.93
N GLY A 99 -3.03 -9.76 -2.10
CA GLY A 99 -3.79 -9.07 -3.15
C GLY A 99 -4.92 -9.93 -3.71
N ALA A 100 -4.66 -11.21 -4.00
CA ALA A 100 -5.69 -12.15 -4.45
C ALA A 100 -6.77 -12.36 -3.38
N SER A 101 -6.37 -12.51 -2.11
CA SER A 101 -7.32 -12.67 -1.00
C SER A 101 -8.20 -11.43 -0.83
N ALA A 102 -7.60 -10.24 -0.91
CA ALA A 102 -8.34 -8.97 -0.86
C ALA A 102 -9.32 -8.85 -2.03
N ALA A 103 -8.90 -9.15 -3.26
CA ALA A 103 -9.75 -9.05 -4.44
C ALA A 103 -10.95 -10.01 -4.43
N ILE A 104 -10.82 -11.18 -3.80
CA ILE A 104 -11.90 -12.18 -3.69
C ILE A 104 -12.81 -11.90 -2.48
N THR A 105 -12.29 -11.27 -1.43
CA THR A 105 -13.00 -11.12 -0.15
C THR A 105 -13.62 -9.74 0.04
N LEU A 106 -12.93 -8.69 -0.39
CA LEU A 106 -13.36 -7.31 -0.19
C LEU A 106 -14.19 -6.83 -1.38
N ASP A 107 -15.18 -6.00 -1.09
CA ASP A 107 -15.88 -5.25 -2.13
C ASP A 107 -14.89 -4.25 -2.77
N PRO A 108 -14.67 -4.31 -4.10
CA PRO A 108 -13.71 -3.43 -4.78
C PRO A 108 -14.08 -1.95 -4.69
N ASP A 109 -15.34 -1.62 -4.40
CA ASP A 109 -15.82 -0.24 -4.23
C ASP A 109 -15.79 0.19 -2.74
N ALA A 110 -15.46 -0.71 -1.82
CA ALA A 110 -15.36 -0.37 -0.40
C ALA A 110 -14.23 0.64 -0.16
N LYS A 111 -14.54 1.65 0.65
CA LYS A 111 -13.57 2.67 1.07
C LYS A 111 -13.28 2.54 2.55
N PHE A 112 -12.01 2.73 2.91
CA PHE A 112 -11.67 3.06 4.29
C PHE A 112 -12.18 4.47 4.60
N VAL A 113 -12.89 4.62 5.72
CA VAL A 113 -13.52 5.89 6.09
C VAL A 113 -13.15 6.26 7.52
N THR A 114 -12.27 7.25 7.65
CA THR A 114 -12.02 7.93 8.92
C THR A 114 -13.20 8.82 9.26
N ARG A 115 -13.70 8.74 10.49
CA ARG A 115 -14.91 9.45 10.92
C ARG A 115 -14.62 10.30 12.15
N VAL A 116 -15.47 11.30 12.35
CA VAL A 116 -15.50 12.08 13.59
C VAL A 116 -16.85 11.87 14.26
N LYS A 117 -16.83 11.52 15.55
CA LYS A 117 -18.02 11.46 16.41
C LYS A 117 -17.92 12.52 17.50
N TYR A 118 -19.07 13.06 17.91
CA TYR A 118 -19.15 14.00 19.03
C TYR A 118 -20.07 13.42 20.11
N LEU A 119 -19.62 13.46 21.36
CA LEU A 119 -20.39 13.06 22.54
C LEU A 119 -19.86 13.78 23.78
N ASP A 120 -20.74 14.39 24.58
CA ASP A 120 -20.41 14.99 25.89
C ASP A 120 -19.20 15.95 25.85
N ASN A 121 -19.18 16.86 24.87
CA ASN A 121 -18.09 17.81 24.65
C ASN A 121 -16.74 17.18 24.25
N ASN A 122 -16.77 15.94 23.79
CA ASN A 122 -15.61 15.21 23.30
C ASN A 122 -15.79 14.91 21.81
N VAL A 123 -14.70 15.03 21.08
CA VAL A 123 -14.58 14.65 19.68
C VAL A 123 -13.72 13.40 19.58
N TYR A 124 -14.27 12.36 18.97
CA TYR A 124 -13.58 11.08 18.74
C TYR A 124 -13.21 10.98 17.27
N LEU A 125 -11.92 10.95 16.97
CA LEU A 125 -11.39 10.64 15.65
C LEU A 125 -11.29 9.11 15.53
N VAL A 126 -12.17 8.53 14.73
CA VAL A 126 -12.35 7.08 14.60
C VAL A 126 -11.66 6.60 13.32
N GLY A 127 -10.64 5.76 13.49
CA GLY A 127 -9.86 5.20 12.39
C GLY A 127 -10.42 3.89 11.85
N ALA A 128 -10.40 3.74 10.53
CA ALA A 128 -10.86 2.53 9.84
C ALA A 128 -9.75 1.79 9.07
N GLY A 129 -8.49 2.18 9.24
CA GLY A 129 -7.32 1.58 8.56
C GLY A 129 -7.00 2.22 7.21
N ASP A 130 -7.43 3.46 6.96
CA ASP A 130 -7.13 4.19 5.72
C ASP A 130 -5.61 4.44 5.59
N PRO A 131 -4.91 3.77 4.64
CA PRO A 131 -3.48 3.96 4.46
C PRO A 131 -3.16 5.24 3.68
N GLN A 132 -4.17 5.95 3.15
CA GLN A 132 -4.03 7.14 2.34
C GLN A 132 -4.46 8.43 3.06
N LEU A 133 -4.82 8.34 4.36
CA LEU A 133 -5.15 9.53 5.14
C LEU A 133 -3.91 10.43 5.26
N GLY A 134 -3.95 11.56 4.57
CA GLY A 134 -2.85 12.53 4.52
C GLY A 134 -3.14 13.80 5.32
N THR A 135 -2.21 14.73 5.18
CA THR A 135 -2.33 16.11 5.67
C THR A 135 -2.69 17.06 4.52
N ASP A 136 -2.83 18.36 4.81
CA ASP A 136 -3.05 19.45 3.85
C ASP A 136 -1.98 19.60 2.74
N SER A 137 -0.93 18.78 2.78
CA SER A 137 0.13 18.75 1.79
C SER A 137 -0.21 18.03 0.48
N ASN A 138 -1.28 17.23 0.44
CA ASN A 138 -1.67 16.49 -0.77
C ASN A 138 -3.18 16.59 -1.06
N PRO A 139 -3.60 17.46 -2.00
CA PRO A 139 -5.03 17.70 -2.28
C PRO A 139 -5.74 16.53 -2.97
N ASN A 140 -5.02 15.48 -3.39
CA ASN A 140 -5.59 14.33 -4.08
C ASN A 140 -5.89 13.15 -3.14
N LEU A 141 -5.61 13.28 -1.83
CA LEU A 141 -5.83 12.24 -0.83
C LEU A 141 -6.93 12.63 0.15
N ALA A 142 -7.46 11.65 0.89
CA ALA A 142 -8.27 11.94 2.06
C ALA A 142 -7.45 12.80 3.02
N ASN A 143 -7.96 13.98 3.37
CA ASN A 143 -7.19 15.00 4.09
C ASN A 143 -7.75 15.23 5.49
N LEU A 144 -6.90 15.04 6.49
CA LEU A 144 -7.25 15.26 7.89
C LEU A 144 -7.62 16.73 8.20
N ALA A 145 -7.05 17.68 7.47
CA ALA A 145 -7.36 19.11 7.63
C ALA A 145 -8.79 19.42 7.18
N ASP A 146 -9.23 18.84 6.07
CA ASP A 146 -10.60 19.03 5.56
C ASP A 146 -11.62 18.44 6.53
N LEU A 147 -11.32 17.24 7.08
CA LEU A 147 -12.14 16.61 8.11
C LEU A 147 -12.23 17.47 9.38
N ALA A 148 -11.15 18.15 9.76
CA ALA A 148 -11.14 19.07 10.90
C ALA A 148 -11.93 20.35 10.61
N GLU A 149 -11.82 20.92 9.40
CA GLU A 149 -12.60 22.08 8.98
C GLU A 149 -14.11 21.78 8.98
N GLU A 150 -14.52 20.64 8.42
CA GLU A 150 -15.92 20.19 8.44
C GLU A 150 -16.42 19.97 9.87
N THR A 151 -15.59 19.38 10.73
CA THR A 151 -15.89 19.18 12.14
C THR A 151 -16.09 20.52 12.84
N ALA A 152 -15.17 21.47 12.67
CA ALA A 152 -15.24 22.79 13.27
C ALA A 152 -16.49 23.57 12.81
N LYS A 153 -16.83 23.52 11.52
CA LYS A 153 -18.07 24.11 10.99
C LYS A 153 -19.31 23.55 11.70
N LYS A 154 -19.40 22.24 11.88
CA LYS A 154 -20.52 21.60 12.59
C LYS A 154 -20.54 21.98 14.07
N LEU A 155 -19.39 21.96 14.77
CA LEU A 155 -19.32 22.36 16.18
C LEU A 155 -19.79 23.80 16.40
N LYS A 156 -19.34 24.74 15.55
CA LYS A 156 -19.76 26.15 15.60
C LYS A 156 -21.27 26.33 15.40
N GLN A 157 -21.92 25.51 14.56
CA GLN A 157 -23.38 25.54 14.39
C GLN A 157 -24.13 25.19 15.69
N PHE A 158 -23.51 24.40 16.58
CA PHE A 158 -24.04 24.07 17.90
C PHE A 158 -23.48 24.95 19.03
N ASN A 159 -22.78 26.04 18.70
CA ASN A 159 -22.10 26.93 19.65
C ASN A 159 -21.06 26.22 20.54
N VAL A 160 -20.42 25.18 20.02
CA VAL A 160 -19.31 24.48 20.68
C VAL A 160 -17.99 25.02 20.14
N PHE A 161 -17.15 25.54 21.03
CA PHE A 161 -15.86 26.16 20.69
C PHE A 161 -14.69 25.57 21.48
N GLU A 162 -14.96 24.61 22.37
CA GLU A 162 -13.95 23.92 23.16
C GLU A 162 -14.31 22.44 23.26
N VAL A 163 -13.40 21.55 22.91
CA VAL A 163 -13.62 20.09 22.94
C VAL A 163 -12.37 19.34 23.41
N ASN A 164 -12.56 18.17 24.01
CA ASN A 164 -11.46 17.21 24.14
C ASN A 164 -11.37 16.35 22.89
N VAL A 165 -10.16 16.08 22.39
CA VAL A 165 -9.94 15.16 21.27
C VAL A 165 -9.48 13.80 21.78
N PHE A 166 -10.21 12.76 21.39
CA PHE A 166 -9.89 11.36 21.62
C PHE A 166 -9.65 10.66 20.28
N VAL A 167 -8.83 9.62 20.29
CA VAL A 167 -8.64 8.72 19.15
C VAL A 167 -9.32 7.39 19.46
N ASP A 168 -10.02 6.84 18.48
CA ASP A 168 -10.58 5.50 18.53
C ASP A 168 -9.93 4.67 17.41
N ASP A 169 -8.91 3.91 17.80
CA ASP A 169 -8.15 2.99 16.97
C ASP A 169 -8.52 1.51 17.23
N SER A 170 -9.63 1.29 17.93
CA SER A 170 -10.00 -0.02 18.48
C SER A 170 -10.30 -1.09 17.43
N LEU A 171 -10.52 -0.70 16.16
CA LEU A 171 -10.89 -1.60 15.07
C LEU A 171 -9.88 -2.74 14.85
N LEU A 172 -8.58 -2.45 14.96
CA LEU A 172 -7.52 -3.45 14.80
C LEU A 172 -7.02 -4.01 16.15
N GLY A 173 -7.63 -3.58 17.26
CA GLY A 173 -7.20 -3.92 18.61
C GLY A 173 -5.89 -3.22 19.01
N LYS A 174 -5.13 -3.84 19.90
CA LYS A 174 -3.84 -3.29 20.37
C LYS A 174 -2.87 -3.12 19.20
N LEU A 175 -2.05 -2.07 19.24
CA LEU A 175 -0.96 -1.83 18.28
C LEU A 175 -0.21 -3.13 17.99
N GLN A 176 -0.21 -3.51 16.72
CA GLN A 176 0.32 -4.79 16.29
C GLN A 176 1.70 -4.65 15.67
N ARG A 177 2.54 -5.63 15.97
CA ARG A 177 3.80 -5.92 15.30
C ARG A 177 3.81 -7.41 14.96
N PRO A 178 4.16 -7.81 13.72
CA PRO A 178 4.44 -9.20 13.41
C PRO A 178 5.60 -9.71 14.28
N VAL A 179 5.38 -10.81 15.01
CA VAL A 179 6.34 -11.38 15.98
C VAL A 179 7.67 -11.74 15.33
N ASP A 180 7.65 -12.13 14.06
CA ASP A 180 8.82 -12.62 13.32
C ASP A 180 9.65 -11.49 12.67
N TRP A 181 9.24 -10.23 12.79
CA TRP A 181 9.98 -9.09 12.26
C TRP A 181 11.11 -8.68 13.21
N LEU A 182 12.28 -8.36 12.66
CA LEU A 182 13.45 -7.94 13.44
C LEU A 182 13.25 -6.55 14.06
N ASP A 183 13.79 -6.33 15.26
CA ASP A 183 13.76 -5.01 15.93
C ASP A 183 14.42 -3.92 15.08
N SER A 184 15.48 -4.28 14.35
CA SER A 184 16.24 -3.35 13.50
C SER A 184 15.39 -2.72 12.40
N TYR A 185 14.37 -3.41 11.89
CA TYR A 185 13.48 -2.86 10.87
C TYR A 185 12.70 -1.66 11.40
N PHE A 186 12.30 -1.66 12.68
CA PHE A 186 11.67 -0.50 13.32
C PHE A 186 12.68 0.61 13.58
N GLN A 187 13.86 0.26 14.10
CA GLN A 187 14.91 1.23 14.43
C GLN A 187 15.41 1.99 13.19
N ASN A 188 15.41 1.33 12.04
CA ASN A 188 15.82 1.90 10.76
C ASN A 188 14.66 2.53 9.97
N SER A 189 13.43 2.52 10.52
CA SER A 189 12.22 3.01 9.86
C SER A 189 11.91 2.32 8.53
N GLU A 190 12.23 1.03 8.41
CA GLU A 190 11.81 0.19 7.29
C GLU A 190 10.32 -0.19 7.41
N ILE A 191 9.78 -0.12 8.63
CA ILE A 191 8.41 -0.49 9.00
C ILE A 191 7.88 0.43 10.12
N HIS A 192 6.56 0.54 10.21
CA HIS A 192 5.86 1.27 11.27
C HIS A 192 4.88 0.35 12.01
N LEU A 193 4.43 0.79 13.19
CA LEU A 193 3.36 0.10 13.92
C LEU A 193 2.07 0.15 13.09
N ILE A 194 1.32 -0.96 13.10
CA ILE A 194 0.04 -1.05 12.39
C ILE A 194 -1.07 -0.60 13.34
N SER A 195 -1.81 0.43 12.93
CA SER A 195 -3.01 0.91 13.62
C SER A 195 -4.18 1.14 12.64
N SER A 196 -5.41 1.30 13.15
CA SER A 196 -6.55 1.73 12.31
C SER A 196 -6.57 3.24 12.05
N LEU A 197 -5.70 4.02 12.70
CA LEU A 197 -5.57 5.46 12.48
C LEU A 197 -4.08 5.81 12.30
N ASN A 198 -3.72 6.22 11.09
CA ASN A 198 -2.36 6.60 10.71
C ASN A 198 -2.40 7.79 9.73
N LEU A 199 -1.28 8.51 9.64
CA LEU A 199 -1.04 9.48 8.58
C LEU A 199 -0.06 8.92 7.56
N ASP A 200 -0.38 9.06 6.27
CA ASP A 200 0.58 8.84 5.19
C ASP A 200 1.62 9.96 5.24
N ASN A 201 2.76 9.67 5.86
CA ASN A 201 3.88 10.58 5.97
C ASN A 201 5.13 9.98 5.30
N PRO A 202 5.41 10.35 4.03
CA PRO A 202 6.58 9.84 3.31
C PRO A 202 7.91 10.33 3.88
N MET A 203 7.90 11.25 4.87
CA MET A 203 9.08 11.88 5.47
C MET A 203 9.39 11.41 6.89
N ALA A 204 8.99 10.19 7.28
CA ALA A 204 9.29 9.64 8.59
C ALA A 204 10.55 8.73 8.71
N PRO A 205 11.70 8.96 8.03
CA PRO A 205 12.89 8.18 8.38
C PRO A 205 13.49 8.72 9.69
N ARG A 206 13.80 7.79 10.61
CA ARG A 206 14.57 7.98 11.86
C ARG A 206 13.85 8.63 13.05
N GLN A 207 12.55 8.41 13.20
CA GLN A 207 11.87 8.67 14.48
C GLN A 207 11.65 7.34 15.21
N ALA A 208 11.82 7.33 16.53
CA ALA A 208 11.42 6.19 17.36
C ALA A 208 9.95 5.83 17.04
N PRO A 209 9.50 4.57 17.18
CA PRO A 209 8.12 4.22 16.90
C PRO A 209 7.18 5.07 17.79
N VAL A 210 6.55 6.07 17.19
CA VAL A 210 5.49 6.86 17.81
C VAL A 210 4.19 6.12 17.55
N ASP A 211 3.29 6.13 18.52
CA ASP A 211 1.92 5.68 18.30
C ASP A 211 1.31 6.51 17.15
N PRO A 212 0.99 5.89 16.00
CA PRO A 212 0.52 6.61 14.82
C PRO A 212 -0.86 7.22 15.06
N SER A 213 -1.69 6.61 15.91
CA SER A 213 -3.03 7.10 16.22
C SER A 213 -2.94 8.35 17.09
N ILE A 214 -2.09 8.35 18.11
CA ILE A 214 -1.84 9.55 18.92
C ILE A 214 -1.28 10.68 18.05
N THR A 215 -0.34 10.40 17.16
CA THR A 215 0.21 11.41 16.24
C THR A 215 -0.88 12.00 15.36
N THR A 216 -1.73 11.15 14.78
CA THR A 216 -2.86 11.57 13.94
C THR A 216 -3.85 12.44 14.73
N GLY A 217 -4.19 12.03 15.96
CA GLY A 217 -5.09 12.80 16.85
C GLY A 217 -4.52 14.17 17.23
N GLN A 218 -3.23 14.26 17.52
CA GLN A 218 -2.56 15.53 17.79
C GLN A 218 -2.58 16.45 16.57
N THR A 219 -2.29 15.92 15.38
CA THR A 219 -2.38 16.68 14.13
C THR A 219 -3.81 17.17 13.87
N PHE A 220 -4.82 16.33 14.10
CA PHE A 220 -6.23 16.72 13.99
C PHE A 220 -6.60 17.85 14.96
N ALA A 221 -6.17 17.77 16.22
CA ALA A 221 -6.38 18.82 17.21
C ALA A 221 -5.72 20.16 16.79
N LEU A 222 -4.52 20.12 16.22
CA LEU A 222 -3.87 21.31 15.67
C LEU A 222 -4.67 21.93 14.51
N TYR A 223 -5.30 21.11 13.66
CA TYR A 223 -6.20 21.63 12.63
C TYR A 223 -7.51 22.20 13.19
N LEU A 224 -8.06 21.62 14.26
CA LEU A 224 -9.21 22.21 14.98
C LEU A 224 -8.87 23.60 15.56
N LEU A 225 -7.69 23.75 16.16
CA LEU A 225 -7.20 25.04 16.67
C LEU A 225 -7.08 26.10 15.57
N LYS A 226 -6.56 25.71 14.38
CA LYS A 226 -6.53 26.59 13.21
C LYS A 226 -7.92 27.01 12.72
N ASN A 227 -8.95 26.26 13.10
CA ASN A 227 -10.35 26.52 12.77
C ASN A 227 -11.14 27.08 13.98
N ASP A 228 -10.47 27.72 14.95
CA ASP A 228 -11.04 28.36 16.15
C ASP A 228 -11.85 27.43 17.07
N ILE A 229 -11.49 26.15 17.14
CA ILE A 229 -11.98 25.21 18.15
C ILE A 229 -10.83 24.93 19.11
N ARG A 230 -11.03 25.26 20.40
CA ARG A 230 -10.07 25.07 21.48
C ARG A 230 -10.00 23.63 21.97
#